data_AF-A0A966CCZ9-F1
#
_entry.id   AF-A0A966CCZ9-F1
#
_cell.length_a   1.000
_cell.length_b   1.000
_cell.length_c   1.000
_cell.angle_alpha   90.00
_cell.angle_beta   90.00
_cell.angle_gamma   90.00
#
_symmetry.space_group_name_H-M   'P 1'
#
loop_
_entity.id
_entity.type
_entity.pdbx_description
1 polymer ?
#
loop_
_entity_poly.entity_id
_entity_poly.type
_entity_poly.pdbx_seq_one_letter_code
_entity_poly.pdbx_strand_id
1 'polypeptide(L)'
;MSRRRSKFKLPFFKFKINKKTMLNMMGFIFVGVALILIVSFLNIFQPSQENGRLLERVNGFLIEKFSGLSVFIPLLLLMFSGHFFNTKKLKFIKFHITGGITLIFIALLGLLKSGAWGQYIFDSLSIDLTKLGATIILLVFFLIGLILFLDTSIDIFVIFIIKSLKALFVFM
;
A
#
# COMPACT_ATOMS: atom_id res chain seq x y z
N MET A 1 -7.77 5.16 42.02
CA MET A 1 -7.41 6.10 40.94
C MET A 1 -8.28 5.87 39.71
N SER A 2 -9.22 6.78 39.41
CA SER A 2 -10.14 6.68 38.27
C SER A 2 -9.46 7.13 36.97
N ARG A 3 -9.17 6.17 36.08
CA ARG A 3 -8.50 6.41 34.79
C ARG A 3 -9.48 7.08 33.82
N ARG A 4 -9.48 8.43 33.77
CA ARG A 4 -10.30 9.24 32.84
C ARG A 4 -10.00 8.82 31.38
N ARG A 5 -10.86 7.98 30.80
CA ARG A 5 -10.85 7.71 29.36
C ARG A 5 -11.28 9.00 28.65
N SER A 6 -10.34 9.69 28.01
CA SER A 6 -10.60 10.85 27.15
C SER A 6 -11.71 10.49 26.16
N LYS A 7 -12.79 11.29 26.13
CA LYS A 7 -13.94 11.16 25.23
C LYS A 7 -13.87 12.33 24.25
N PHE A 8 -13.81 12.03 22.96
CA PHE A 8 -13.87 13.05 21.91
C PHE A 8 -15.36 13.32 21.63
N LYS A 9 -15.79 14.59 21.67
CA LYS A 9 -17.16 15.00 21.32
C LYS A 9 -17.13 15.62 19.92
N LEU A 10 -17.85 15.04 18.97
CA LEU A 10 -18.10 15.66 17.67
C LEU A 10 -19.26 16.68 17.82
N PRO A 11 -19.15 17.91 17.28
CA PRO A 11 -20.05 19.01 17.59
C PRO A 11 -21.47 18.88 17.02
N PHE A 12 -21.70 18.02 16.02
CA PHE A 12 -22.99 17.95 15.31
C PHE A 12 -23.86 16.72 15.60
N PHE A 13 -23.36 15.72 16.34
CA PHE A 13 -24.11 14.50 16.65
C PHE A 13 -24.19 14.27 18.16
N LYS A 14 -25.41 14.24 18.72
CA LYS A 14 -25.71 13.92 20.14
C LYS A 14 -25.40 12.45 20.52
N PHE A 15 -24.70 11.70 19.67
CA PHE A 15 -24.35 10.30 19.91
C PHE A 15 -22.93 10.19 20.51
N LYS A 16 -22.84 9.63 21.72
CA LYS A 16 -21.55 9.31 22.37
C LYS A 16 -20.93 8.07 21.73
N ILE A 17 -20.25 8.25 20.60
CA ILE A 17 -19.55 7.14 19.93
C ILE A 17 -18.30 6.77 20.74
N ASN A 18 -18.13 5.48 21.03
CA ASN A 18 -16.93 4.96 21.67
C ASN A 18 -15.75 5.06 20.70
N LYS A 19 -14.57 5.50 21.17
CA LYS A 19 -13.33 5.56 20.37
C LYS A 19 -13.04 4.24 19.64
N LYS A 20 -13.37 3.10 20.27
CA LYS A 20 -13.22 1.77 19.65
C LYS A 20 -14.15 1.59 18.44
N THR A 21 -15.38 2.07 18.54
CA THR A 21 -16.37 2.01 17.45
C THR A 21 -15.96 2.93 16.30
N MET A 22 -15.44 4.13 16.61
CA MET A 22 -14.94 5.06 15.60
C MET A 22 -13.78 4.47 14.79
N LEU A 23 -12.80 3.83 15.45
CA LEU A 23 -11.69 3.17 14.76
C LEU A 23 -12.18 2.02 13.86
N ASN A 24 -13.06 1.16 14.35
CA ASN A 24 -13.62 0.08 13.53
C ASN A 24 -14.40 0.63 12.31
N MET A 25 -15.16 1.73 12.47
CA MET A 25 -15.84 2.40 11.35
C MET A 25 -14.85 2.87 10.29
N MET A 26 -13.73 3.48 10.69
CA MET A 26 -12.66 3.85 9.73
C MET A 26 -12.12 2.61 9.00
N GLY A 27 -11.86 1.52 9.72
CA GLY A 27 -11.42 0.25 9.12
C GLY A 27 -12.39 -0.27 8.06
N PHE A 28 -13.69 -0.28 8.36
CA PHE A 28 -14.71 -0.68 7.39
C PHE A 28 -14.81 0.26 6.18
N ILE A 29 -14.60 1.57 6.36
CA ILE A 29 -14.54 2.52 5.23
C ILE A 29 -13.36 2.17 4.32
N PHE A 30 -12.17 1.93 4.88
CA PHE A 30 -10.99 1.52 4.09
C PHE A 30 -11.23 0.21 3.33
N VAL A 31 -11.84 -0.80 3.98
CA VAL A 31 -12.23 -2.05 3.32
C VAL A 31 -13.24 -1.79 2.20
N GLY A 32 -14.28 -1.00 2.45
CA GLY A 32 -15.30 -0.66 1.45
C GLY A 32 -14.70 0.03 0.23
N VAL A 33 -13.83 1.03 0.44
CA VAL A 33 -13.11 1.69 -0.66
C VAL A 33 -12.23 0.70 -1.41
N ALA A 34 -11.46 -0.14 -0.71
CA ALA A 34 -10.61 -1.14 -1.36
C ALA A 34 -11.42 -2.11 -2.23
N LEU A 35 -12.57 -2.58 -1.76
CA LEU A 35 -13.47 -3.45 -2.53
C LEU A 35 -14.01 -2.73 -3.77
N ILE A 36 -14.41 -1.47 -3.66
CA ILE A 36 -14.85 -0.66 -4.82
C ILE A 36 -13.72 -0.55 -5.84
N LEU A 37 -12.47 -0.33 -5.40
CA LEU A 37 -11.34 -0.29 -6.31
C LEU A 37 -11.07 -1.65 -6.97
N ILE A 38 -11.19 -2.77 -6.24
CA ILE A 38 -11.06 -4.12 -6.82
C ILE A 38 -12.11 -4.32 -7.91
N VAL A 39 -13.38 -4.01 -7.63
CA VAL A 39 -14.48 -4.14 -8.60
C VAL A 39 -14.25 -3.25 -9.81
N SER A 40 -13.69 -2.05 -9.62
CA SER A 40 -13.32 -1.13 -10.69
C SER A 40 -12.30 -1.74 -11.67
N PHE A 41 -11.44 -2.67 -11.25
CA PHE A 41 -10.55 -3.43 -12.15
C PHE A 41 -11.23 -4.64 -12.82
N LEU A 42 -12.34 -5.18 -12.27
CA LEU A 42 -13.03 -6.32 -12.87
C LEU A 42 -13.70 -5.98 -14.21
N ASN A 43 -14.08 -4.72 -14.41
CA ASN A 43 -14.63 -4.23 -15.67
C ASN A 43 -13.66 -4.39 -16.86
N ILE A 44 -12.36 -4.53 -16.61
CA ILE A 44 -11.35 -4.84 -17.64
C ILE A 44 -11.65 -6.20 -18.31
N PHE A 45 -12.24 -7.14 -17.57
CA PHE A 45 -12.54 -8.50 -18.05
C PHE A 45 -13.95 -8.65 -18.64
N GLN A 46 -14.84 -7.67 -18.47
CA GLN A 46 -16.22 -7.68 -18.98
C GLN A 46 -16.57 -6.34 -19.65
N PRO A 47 -16.20 -6.17 -20.93
CA PRO A 47 -16.40 -4.92 -21.67
C PRO A 47 -17.87 -4.64 -22.09
N SER A 48 -18.77 -5.63 -21.94
CA SER A 48 -20.01 -5.71 -22.72
C SER A 48 -21.32 -5.43 -21.96
N GLN A 49 -21.27 -4.92 -20.73
CA GLN A 49 -22.48 -4.44 -20.04
C GLN A 49 -22.28 -3.00 -19.61
N GLU A 50 -23.38 -2.24 -19.50
CA GLU A 50 -23.43 -0.80 -19.18
C GLU A 50 -22.68 -0.46 -17.88
N ASN A 51 -21.36 -0.40 -17.98
CA ASN A 51 -20.48 -0.31 -16.83
C ASN A 51 -20.63 1.08 -16.21
N GLY A 52 -20.83 1.11 -14.90
CA GLY A 52 -21.06 2.35 -14.15
C GLY A 52 -19.94 3.36 -14.43
N ARG A 53 -20.28 4.48 -15.09
CA ARG A 53 -19.37 5.58 -15.49
C ARG A 53 -18.42 6.03 -14.37
N LEU A 54 -18.84 5.90 -13.11
CA LEU A 54 -18.03 6.22 -11.95
C LEU A 54 -16.87 5.24 -11.74
N LEU A 55 -17.11 3.93 -11.89
CA LEU A 55 -16.08 2.90 -11.70
C LEU A 55 -15.02 2.98 -12.79
N GLU A 56 -15.41 3.30 -14.03
CA GLU A 56 -14.48 3.54 -15.14
C GLU A 56 -13.62 4.78 -14.88
N ARG A 57 -14.21 5.87 -14.39
CA ARG A 57 -13.44 7.08 -14.04
C ARG A 57 -12.45 6.81 -12.90
N VAL A 58 -12.86 6.05 -11.89
CA VAL A 58 -11.99 5.63 -10.78
C VAL A 58 -10.84 4.76 -11.30
N ASN A 59 -11.14 3.80 -12.18
CA ASN A 59 -10.13 2.93 -12.80
C ASN A 59 -9.14 3.74 -13.63
N GLY A 60 -9.65 4.61 -14.51
CA GLY A 60 -8.86 5.48 -15.37
C GLY A 60 -7.93 6.39 -14.56
N PHE A 61 -8.41 6.95 -13.45
CA PHE A 61 -7.58 7.72 -12.54
C PHE A 61 -6.44 6.87 -11.94
N LEU A 62 -6.74 5.64 -11.49
CA LEU A 62 -5.72 4.75 -10.94
C LEU A 62 -4.67 4.34 -11.98
N ILE A 63 -5.09 4.03 -13.21
CA ILE A 63 -4.18 3.67 -14.30
C ILE A 63 -3.35 4.88 -14.74
N GLU A 64 -3.92 6.07 -14.87
CA GLU A 64 -3.16 7.28 -15.20
C GLU A 64 -2.07 7.55 -14.15
N LYS A 65 -2.42 7.43 -12.87
CA LYS A 65 -1.53 7.77 -11.76
C LYS A 65 -0.48 6.69 -11.45
N PHE A 66 -0.84 5.42 -11.53
CA PHE A 66 0.01 4.30 -11.08
C PHE A 66 0.27 3.23 -12.16
N SER A 67 -0.39 3.31 -13.32
CA SER A 67 -0.29 2.35 -14.43
C SER A 67 -0.51 0.91 -13.96
N GLY A 68 0.29 -0.07 -14.41
CA GLY A 68 0.13 -1.49 -14.05
C GLY A 68 0.26 -1.77 -12.55
N LEU A 69 0.98 -0.92 -11.81
CA LEU A 69 1.10 -1.05 -10.35
C LEU A 69 -0.16 -0.61 -9.60
N SER A 70 -1.14 -0.02 -10.29
CA SER A 70 -2.42 0.40 -9.68
C SER A 70 -3.17 -0.72 -8.95
N VAL A 71 -2.96 -1.99 -9.36
CA VAL A 71 -3.53 -3.18 -8.70
C VAL A 71 -3.05 -3.36 -7.25
N PHE A 72 -1.92 -2.76 -6.87
CA PHE A 72 -1.42 -2.79 -5.49
C PHE A 72 -2.16 -1.81 -4.56
N ILE A 73 -2.81 -0.77 -5.09
CA ILE A 73 -3.50 0.24 -4.27
C ILE A 73 -4.64 -0.37 -3.42
N PRO A 74 -5.55 -1.19 -3.97
CA PRO A 74 -6.56 -1.86 -3.15
C PRO A 74 -5.94 -2.75 -2.06
N LEU A 75 -4.87 -3.48 -2.39
CA LEU A 75 -4.14 -4.32 -1.43
C LEU A 75 -3.55 -3.48 -0.28
N LEU A 76 -2.92 -2.35 -0.59
CA LEU A 76 -2.41 -1.41 0.40
C LEU A 76 -3.52 -0.90 1.31
N LEU A 77 -4.67 -0.49 0.75
CA LEU A 77 -5.81 -0.02 1.54
C LEU A 77 -6.35 -1.11 2.47
N LEU A 78 -6.42 -2.36 2.01
CA LEU A 78 -6.78 -3.49 2.88
C LEU A 78 -5.79 -3.67 4.02
N MET A 79 -4.48 -3.59 3.75
CA MET A 79 -3.46 -3.69 4.79
C MET A 79 -3.53 -2.53 5.79
N PHE A 80 -3.78 -1.31 5.32
CA PHE A 80 -4.01 -0.14 6.18
C PHE A 80 -5.27 -0.30 7.02
N SER A 81 -6.35 -0.87 6.46
CA SER A 81 -7.60 -1.11 7.20
C SER A 81 -7.38 -1.98 8.44
N GLY A 82 -6.44 -2.95 8.37
CA GLY A 82 -6.06 -3.84 9.47
C GLY A 82 -5.64 -3.11 10.75
N HIS A 83 -5.04 -1.93 10.63
CA HIS A 83 -4.59 -1.12 11.78
C HIS A 83 -5.72 -0.44 12.53
N PHE A 84 -6.86 -0.23 11.87
CA PHE A 84 -8.03 0.43 12.45
C PHE A 84 -8.93 -0.53 13.22
N PHE A 85 -8.80 -1.84 13.01
CA PHE A 85 -9.58 -2.80 13.79
C PHE A 85 -9.03 -2.97 15.20
N ASN A 86 -9.89 -2.72 16.19
CA ASN A 86 -9.51 -2.75 17.60
C ASN A 86 -9.63 -4.16 18.24
N THR A 87 -10.02 -5.19 17.48
CA THR A 87 -10.09 -6.58 17.94
C THR A 87 -8.79 -7.32 17.65
N LYS A 88 -8.28 -8.08 18.64
CA LYS A 88 -7.08 -8.92 18.48
C LYS A 88 -7.19 -9.92 17.32
N LYS A 89 -8.42 -10.38 17.03
CA LYS A 89 -8.75 -11.27 15.91
C LYS A 89 -8.82 -10.59 14.54
N LEU A 90 -8.65 -9.27 14.43
CA LEU A 90 -8.64 -8.56 13.13
C LEU A 90 -7.36 -7.73 12.94
N LYS A 91 -6.63 -7.46 14.04
CA LYS A 91 -5.33 -6.80 14.02
C LYS A 91 -4.20 -7.79 13.69
N PHE A 92 -4.25 -8.38 12.50
CA PHE A 92 -3.29 -9.39 12.06
C PHE A 92 -1.98 -8.80 11.52
N ILE A 93 -1.96 -7.52 11.17
CA ILE A 93 -0.84 -6.90 10.46
C ILE A 93 -0.05 -5.99 11.42
N LYS A 94 1.26 -6.24 11.53
CA LYS A 94 2.17 -5.38 12.29
C LYS A 94 2.45 -4.10 11.49
N PHE A 95 2.68 -2.97 12.16
CA PHE A 95 2.81 -1.66 11.50
C PHE A 95 3.98 -1.61 10.51
N HIS A 96 5.12 -2.20 10.88
CA HIS A 96 6.30 -2.28 10.02
C HIS A 96 6.05 -3.07 8.73
N ILE A 97 5.17 -4.08 8.75
CA ILE A 97 4.83 -4.86 7.56
C ILE A 97 4.09 -3.98 6.55
N THR A 98 3.10 -3.19 7.01
CA THR A 98 2.38 -2.23 6.14
C THR A 98 3.29 -1.10 5.66
N GLY A 99 4.19 -0.62 6.52
CA GLY A 99 5.24 0.32 6.12
C GLY A 99 6.15 -0.25 5.04
N GLY A 100 6.58 -1.50 5.20
CA GLY A 100 7.43 -2.22 4.25
C GLY A 100 6.81 -2.33 2.87
N ILE A 101 5.56 -2.82 2.76
CA ILE A 101 4.89 -2.91 1.46
C ILE A 101 4.62 -1.55 0.82
N THR A 102 4.36 -0.51 1.63
CA THR A 102 4.20 0.86 1.12
C THR A 102 5.52 1.37 0.55
N LEU A 103 6.64 1.09 1.21
CA LEU A 103 7.96 1.47 0.75
C LEU A 103 8.35 0.72 -0.54
N ILE A 104 8.08 -0.59 -0.58
CA ILE A 104 8.23 -1.42 -1.79
C ILE A 104 7.42 -0.81 -2.95
N PHE A 105 6.17 -0.45 -2.69
CA PHE A 105 5.29 0.12 -3.72
C PHE A 105 5.82 1.43 -4.28
N ILE A 106 6.24 2.38 -3.41
CA ILE A 106 6.81 3.66 -3.83
C ILE A 106 8.11 3.44 -4.61
N ALA A 107 8.98 2.55 -4.13
CA ALA A 107 10.24 2.23 -4.80
C ALA A 107 10.00 1.62 -6.19
N LEU A 108 9.05 0.70 -6.32
CA LEU A 108 8.68 0.09 -7.61
C LEU A 108 8.04 1.11 -8.56
N LEU A 109 7.19 2.02 -8.08
CA LEU A 109 6.65 3.11 -8.89
C LEU A 109 7.77 3.92 -9.53
N GLY A 110 8.77 4.33 -8.74
CA GLY A 110 9.92 5.08 -9.23
C GLY A 110 10.80 4.26 -10.18
N LEU A 111 11.18 3.03 -9.79
CA LEU A 111 12.08 2.17 -10.57
C LEU A 111 11.50 1.85 -11.95
N LEU A 112 10.21 1.51 -12.00
CA LEU A 112 9.52 1.17 -13.24
C LEU A 112 8.97 2.40 -13.96
N LYS A 113 9.10 3.60 -13.37
CA LYS A 113 8.50 4.86 -13.86
C LYS A 113 7.01 4.69 -14.19
N SER A 114 6.31 3.95 -13.33
CA SER A 114 4.94 3.49 -13.58
C SER A 114 3.93 4.59 -13.30
N GLY A 115 3.23 5.03 -14.34
CA GLY A 115 2.23 6.11 -14.27
C GLY A 115 2.84 7.48 -13.95
N ALA A 116 1.98 8.48 -13.81
CA ALA A 116 2.41 9.86 -13.54
C ALA A 116 3.24 9.99 -12.24
N TRP A 117 2.86 9.26 -11.18
CA TRP A 117 3.61 9.33 -9.91
C TRP A 117 4.96 8.65 -9.99
N GLY A 118 5.07 7.52 -10.70
CA GLY A 118 6.35 6.84 -10.87
C GLY A 118 7.37 7.69 -11.63
N GLN A 119 6.92 8.34 -12.70
CA GLN A 119 7.74 9.32 -13.44
C GLN A 119 8.16 10.47 -12.54
N TYR A 120 7.19 11.08 -11.84
CA TYR A 120 7.47 12.19 -10.93
C TYR A 120 8.51 11.84 -9.86
N ILE A 121 8.39 10.67 -9.22
CA ILE A 121 9.35 10.19 -8.21
C ILE A 121 10.75 10.06 -8.82
N PHE A 122 10.86 9.38 -9.97
CA PHE A 122 12.16 9.14 -10.59
C PHE A 122 12.82 10.44 -11.07
N ASP A 123 12.04 11.30 -11.72
CA ASP A 123 12.52 12.56 -12.28
C ASP A 123 12.91 13.52 -11.16
N SER A 124 12.14 13.58 -10.07
CA SER A 124 12.50 14.37 -8.88
C SER A 124 13.83 13.93 -8.29
N LEU A 125 14.07 12.62 -8.14
CA LEU A 125 15.37 12.13 -7.69
C LEU A 125 16.49 12.42 -8.70
N SER A 126 16.18 12.40 -10.00
CA SER A 126 17.16 12.65 -11.07
C SER A 126 17.50 14.13 -11.27
N ILE A 127 16.83 15.06 -10.59
CA ILE A 127 17.22 16.47 -10.56
C ILE A 127 18.46 16.64 -9.69
N ASP A 128 18.44 16.03 -8.51
CA ASP A 128 19.52 16.16 -7.52
C ASP A 128 20.62 15.11 -7.71
N LEU A 129 20.35 14.05 -8.47
CA LEU A 129 21.24 12.90 -8.66
C LEU A 129 21.32 12.50 -10.13
N THR A 130 22.37 11.74 -10.48
CA THR A 130 22.40 11.07 -11.79
C THR A 130 21.28 10.03 -11.89
N LYS A 131 20.84 9.71 -13.12
CA LYS A 131 19.84 8.64 -13.36
C LYS A 131 20.23 7.31 -12.72
N LEU A 132 21.53 6.98 -12.75
CA LEU A 132 22.06 5.80 -12.07
C LEU A 132 21.95 5.91 -10.55
N GLY A 133 22.28 7.08 -9.98
CA GLY A 133 22.10 7.36 -8.56
C GLY A 133 20.65 7.22 -8.10
N ALA A 134 19.70 7.80 -8.85
CA ALA A 134 18.27 7.67 -8.56
C ALA A 134 17.81 6.20 -8.54
N THR A 135 18.22 5.41 -9.53
CA THR A 135 17.93 3.96 -9.59
C THR A 135 18.52 3.23 -8.39
N ILE A 136 19.78 3.48 -8.02
CA ILE A 136 20.43 2.84 -6.87
C ILE A 136 19.68 3.16 -5.58
N ILE A 137 19.31 4.42 -5.35
CA ILE A 137 18.57 4.82 -4.16
C ILE A 137 17.22 4.11 -4.09
N LEU A 138 16.44 4.12 -5.18
CA LEU A 138 15.16 3.43 -5.20
C LEU A 138 15.30 1.92 -4.98
N LEU A 139 16.37 1.30 -5.49
CA LEU A 139 16.68 -0.11 -5.24
C LEU A 139 16.99 -0.34 -3.75
N VAL A 140 17.75 0.53 -3.10
CA VAL A 140 17.99 0.46 -1.64
C VAL A 140 16.68 0.59 -0.87
N PHE A 141 15.81 1.54 -1.21
CA PHE A 141 14.49 1.67 -0.59
C PHE A 141 13.61 0.42 -0.79
N PHE A 142 13.66 -0.19 -1.97
CA PHE A 142 12.99 -1.45 -2.25
C PHE A 142 13.50 -2.58 -1.34
N LEU A 143 14.82 -2.72 -1.16
CA LEU A 143 15.42 -3.72 -0.27
C LEU A 143 15.05 -3.48 1.20
N ILE A 144 15.11 -2.24 1.67
CA ILE A 144 14.67 -1.88 3.03
C ILE A 144 13.19 -2.23 3.21
N GLY A 145 12.36 -1.95 2.20
CA GLY A 145 10.94 -2.28 2.20
C GLY A 145 10.70 -3.79 2.31
N LEU A 146 11.48 -4.61 1.60
CA LEU A 146 11.43 -6.07 1.69
C LEU A 146 11.80 -6.58 3.09
N ILE A 147 12.85 -6.04 3.71
CA ILE A 147 13.25 -6.41 5.08
C ILE A 147 12.11 -6.12 6.06
N LEU A 148 11.51 -4.93 5.97
CA LEU A 148 10.39 -4.53 6.82
C LEU A 148 9.12 -5.35 6.57
N PHE A 149 8.82 -5.65 5.31
CA PHE A 149 7.63 -6.41 4.91
C PHE A 149 7.72 -7.87 5.36
N LEU A 150 8.89 -8.50 5.19
CA LEU A 150 9.12 -9.90 5.56
C LEU A 150 9.34 -10.10 7.06
N ASP A 151 9.47 -9.02 7.84
CA ASP A 151 9.76 -9.07 9.28
C ASP A 151 11.05 -9.86 9.57
N THR A 152 12.08 -9.67 8.74
CA THR A 152 13.35 -10.41 8.80
C THR A 152 14.50 -9.54 9.31
N SER A 153 15.51 -10.18 9.93
CA SER A 153 16.78 -9.51 10.22
C SER A 153 17.61 -9.34 8.95
N ILE A 154 18.50 -8.34 8.95
CA ILE A 154 19.39 -8.02 7.82
C ILE A 154 20.24 -9.25 7.45
N ASP A 155 20.80 -9.95 8.43
CA ASP A 155 21.68 -11.10 8.18
C ASP A 155 20.95 -12.23 7.45
N ILE A 156 19.73 -12.56 7.90
CA ILE A 156 18.89 -13.60 7.28
C ILE A 156 18.49 -13.17 5.87
N PHE A 157 18.18 -11.89 5.69
CA PHE A 157 17.78 -11.36 4.39
C PHE A 157 18.93 -11.40 3.36
N VAL A 158 20.16 -11.07 3.76
CA VAL A 158 21.35 -11.18 2.88
C VAL A 158 21.57 -12.63 2.46
N ILE A 159 21.46 -13.58 3.39
CA ILE A 159 21.56 -15.01 3.08
C ILE A 159 20.45 -15.44 2.10
N PHE A 160 19.22 -14.96 2.30
CA PHE A 160 18.10 -15.19 1.39
C PHE A 160 18.40 -14.69 -0.03
N ILE A 161 18.90 -13.47 -0.19
CA ILE A 161 19.28 -12.91 -1.50
C ILE A 161 20.35 -13.77 -2.18
N ILE A 162 21.42 -14.13 -1.47
CA ILE A 162 22.51 -14.95 -2.03
C ILE A 162 21.97 -16.32 -2.48
N LYS A 163 21.09 -16.94 -1.69
CA LYS A 163 20.46 -18.21 -2.05
C LYS A 163 19.55 -18.08 -3.27
N SER A 164 18.73 -17.03 -3.34
CA SER A 164 17.85 -16.77 -4.49
C SER A 164 18.66 -16.52 -5.77
N LEU A 165 19.75 -15.76 -5.70
CA LEU A 165 20.65 -15.55 -6.84
C LEU A 165 21.29 -16.87 -7.29
N LYS A 166 21.84 -17.67 -6.36
CA LYS A 166 22.40 -18.99 -6.68
C LYS A 166 21.36 -19.91 -7.33
N ALA A 167 20.13 -19.93 -6.82
CA ALA A 167 19.06 -20.74 -7.38
C ALA A 167 18.71 -20.32 -8.82
N LEU A 168 18.67 -19.02 -9.10
CA LEU A 168 18.46 -18.50 -10.46
C LEU A 168 19.59 -18.91 -11.41
N PHE A 169 20.85 -18.83 -10.97
CA PHE A 169 22.00 -19.24 -11.79
C PHE A 169 22.08 -20.75 -12.04
N VAL A 170 21.59 -21.59 -11.11
CA VAL A 170 21.54 -23.05 -11.30
C VAL A 170 20.41 -23.48 -12.23
N PHE A 171 19.35 -22.66 -12.35
CA PHE A 171 18.20 -22.93 -13.20
C PHE A 171 18.37 -22.42 -14.65
N MET A 172 19.41 -21.62 -14.90
CA MET A 172 19.73 -21.02 -16.21
C MET A 172 20.82 -21.82 -16.91
#